data_AF-A0A0Q9R4Z4-F1
#
_entry.id   AF-A0A0Q9R4Z4-F1
#
_cell.length_a   1.000
_cell.length_b   1.000
_cell.length_c   1.000
_cell.angle_alpha   90.00
_cell.angle_beta   90.00
_cell.angle_gamma   90.00
#
_symmetry.space_group_name_H-M   'P 1'
#
loop_
_entity.id
_entity.type
_entity.pdbx_description
1 polymer ?
#
loop_
_entity_poly.entity_id
_entity_poly.type
_entity_poly.pdbx_seq_one_letter_code
_entity_poly.pdbx_strand_id
1 'polypeptide(L)'
;MVTYIGVTQVKAGGSKVPEGKRIPMGWTAVAIGETSEQSVRLLWKSEVTGLPAYLRMTVALDVREEVRVEARSALTGTFIGEWDIRYASVFQPYQLLLPAEHVELLASEGIELRLTHGSSPLWIFTEGPAEAPLLFSHLLLATVEPEDPWQRMSASLASLSSLQPFGWLEGCVLDGLLDLESVYGGGKYLRTAKGHLDLFFDSNGSLHYENPRSIPVDGRIYGIEGTLPFAALAQLDPNHPAIDAAIEYWLSETSQDGTILDGTMLSAEGSYTIAYPLAVLAKLYK
;
A
#
# COMPACT_ATOMS: atom_id res chain seq x y z
N MET A 1 -14.39 -14.87 4.08
CA MET A 1 -13.53 -14.11 5.02
C MET A 1 -12.08 -14.48 4.74
N VAL A 2 -11.15 -13.52 4.76
CA VAL A 2 -9.71 -13.82 4.64
C VAL A 2 -9.20 -14.26 6.01
N THR A 3 -8.59 -15.43 6.10
CA THR A 3 -8.06 -15.95 7.37
C THR A 3 -6.57 -15.66 7.45
N TYR A 4 -6.17 -14.87 8.43
CA TYR A 4 -4.77 -14.50 8.65
C TYR A 4 -4.41 -14.57 10.13
N ILE A 5 -3.11 -14.66 10.40
CA ILE A 5 -2.52 -14.59 11.73
C ILE A 5 -1.45 -13.50 11.72
N GLY A 6 -1.73 -12.38 12.39
CA GLY A 6 -0.82 -11.24 12.48
C GLY A 6 0.41 -11.53 13.34
N VAL A 7 1.52 -10.88 13.02
CA VAL A 7 2.71 -10.88 13.89
C VAL A 7 2.35 -10.21 15.23
N THR A 8 2.77 -10.81 16.33
CA THR A 8 2.47 -10.33 17.68
C THR A 8 3.60 -9.52 18.32
N GLN A 9 4.82 -9.71 17.82
CA GLN A 9 5.96 -8.93 18.24
C GLN A 9 6.97 -8.84 17.08
N VAL A 10 7.47 -7.64 16.85
CA VAL A 10 8.61 -7.39 15.97
C VAL A 10 9.80 -6.97 16.82
N LYS A 11 10.95 -7.60 16.61
CA LYS A 11 12.23 -7.17 17.19
C LYS A 11 13.15 -6.77 16.05
N ALA A 12 13.58 -5.52 16.02
CA ALA A 12 14.46 -4.99 15.00
C ALA A 12 15.48 -4.05 15.64
N GLY A 13 16.66 -3.94 15.04
CA GLY A 13 17.57 -2.84 15.32
C GLY A 13 16.93 -1.50 14.94
N GLY A 14 17.16 -0.46 15.73
CA GLY A 14 16.69 0.88 15.39
C GLY A 14 17.37 1.37 14.11
N SER A 15 16.58 1.70 13.09
CA SER A 15 17.05 2.31 11.85
C SER A 15 16.39 3.68 11.68
N LYS A 16 17.13 4.64 11.13
CA LYS A 16 16.57 5.95 10.78
C LYS A 16 16.03 5.88 9.36
N VAL A 17 14.80 6.35 9.16
CA VAL A 17 14.22 6.56 7.83
C VAL A 17 15.21 7.41 7.00
N PRO A 18 15.48 7.04 5.73
CA PRO A 18 16.40 7.80 4.89
C PRO A 18 16.03 9.28 4.82
N GLU A 19 17.04 10.14 4.74
CA GLU A 19 16.83 11.60 4.66
C GLU A 19 15.89 11.96 3.49
N GLY A 20 14.93 12.85 3.78
CA GLY A 20 13.94 13.30 2.80
C GLY A 20 12.82 12.30 2.49
N LYS A 21 12.83 11.09 3.08
CA LYS A 21 11.72 10.13 2.94
C LYS A 21 10.81 10.11 4.17
N ARG A 22 9.56 9.67 3.99
CA ARG A 22 8.58 9.49 5.07
C ARG A 22 7.88 8.14 4.96
N ILE A 23 7.63 7.51 6.11
CA ILE A 23 6.74 6.35 6.20
C ILE A 23 5.30 6.87 6.14
N PRO A 24 4.45 6.35 5.22
CA PRO A 24 3.09 6.84 5.06
C PRO A 24 2.30 6.81 6.36
N MET A 25 1.42 7.80 6.54
CA MET A 25 0.41 7.84 7.60
C MET A 25 0.95 7.79 9.03
N GLY A 26 2.26 7.98 9.21
CA GLY A 26 2.92 7.81 10.50
C GLY A 26 2.86 6.37 11.03
N TRP A 27 2.59 5.39 10.17
CA TRP A 27 2.57 3.98 10.55
C TRP A 27 3.95 3.49 10.95
N THR A 28 4.00 2.39 11.69
CA THR A 28 5.27 1.82 12.14
C THR A 28 5.86 0.94 11.06
N ALA A 29 7.15 1.15 10.80
CA ALA A 29 7.93 0.34 9.86
C ALA A 29 9.31 0.02 10.44
N VAL A 30 9.91 -1.04 9.93
CA VAL A 30 11.28 -1.46 10.30
C VAL A 30 12.10 -1.69 9.03
N ALA A 31 13.42 -1.50 9.15
CA ALA A 31 14.38 -1.74 8.09
C ALA A 31 15.01 -3.12 8.23
N ILE A 32 15.04 -3.88 7.15
CA ILE A 32 15.76 -5.15 7.02
C ILE A 32 17.09 -4.84 6.34
N GLY A 33 18.19 -5.00 7.08
CA GLY A 33 19.55 -4.81 6.57
C GLY A 33 20.33 -6.11 6.42
N GLU A 34 21.59 -5.99 6.03
CA GLU A 34 22.47 -7.13 5.72
C GLU A 34 23.11 -7.74 6.98
N THR A 35 23.35 -6.92 8.00
CA THR A 35 24.04 -7.35 9.21
C THR A 35 23.07 -8.02 10.18
N SER A 36 23.59 -8.87 11.08
CA SER A 36 22.79 -9.50 12.13
C SER A 36 22.16 -8.50 13.11
N GLU A 37 22.76 -7.31 13.27
CA GLU A 37 22.20 -6.23 14.10
C GLU A 37 21.05 -5.51 13.41
N GLN A 38 20.96 -5.64 12.08
CA GLN A 38 19.90 -5.09 11.24
C GLN A 38 18.91 -6.17 10.77
N SER A 39 18.99 -7.38 11.33
CA SER A 39 17.98 -8.40 11.09
C SER A 39 16.67 -8.03 11.80
N VAL A 40 15.57 -8.46 11.21
CA VAL A 40 14.23 -8.27 11.77
C VAL A 40 13.68 -9.62 12.21
N ARG A 41 13.23 -9.72 13.46
CA ARG A 41 12.59 -10.92 13.97
C ARG A 41 11.09 -10.73 14.13
N LEU A 42 10.33 -11.61 13.50
CA LEU A 42 8.88 -11.68 13.58
C LEU A 42 8.48 -12.85 14.49
N LEU A 43 7.60 -12.58 15.45
CA LEU A 43 7.17 -13.56 16.46
C LEU A 43 5.65 -13.65 16.53
N TRP A 44 5.14 -14.87 16.64
CA TRP A 44 3.73 -15.18 16.81
C TRP A 44 3.51 -15.80 18.21
N LYS A 45 2.43 -15.43 18.88
CA LYS A 45 2.05 -15.97 20.20
C LYS A 45 0.84 -16.91 20.15
N SER A 46 0.17 -17.00 19.01
CA SER A 46 -0.99 -17.87 18.80
C SER A 46 -0.54 -19.25 18.30
N GLU A 47 -1.36 -20.27 18.54
CA GLU A 47 -1.22 -21.55 17.84
C GLU A 47 -1.31 -21.29 16.33
N VAL A 48 -0.20 -21.48 15.64
CA VAL A 48 -0.17 -21.42 14.18
C VAL A 48 -0.56 -22.81 13.67
N THR A 49 -1.50 -22.84 12.74
CA THR A 49 -2.10 -24.08 12.24
C THR A 49 -1.10 -24.87 11.39
N GLY A 50 -1.12 -26.21 11.44
CA GLY A 50 -0.36 -27.10 10.53
C GLY A 50 -0.86 -27.09 9.07
N LEU A 51 -1.40 -25.96 8.61
CA LEU A 51 -1.77 -25.71 7.23
C LEU A 51 -0.66 -24.93 6.54
N PRO A 52 -0.45 -25.12 5.23
CA PRO A 52 0.38 -24.21 4.46
C PRO A 52 -0.13 -22.77 4.58
N ALA A 53 0.79 -21.81 4.54
CA ALA A 53 0.45 -20.40 4.63
C ALA A 53 1.34 -19.58 3.71
N TYR A 54 0.90 -18.37 3.38
CA TYR A 54 1.75 -17.37 2.76
C TYR A 54 2.21 -16.41 3.84
N LEU A 55 3.53 -16.35 4.05
CA LEU A 55 4.11 -15.27 4.83
C LEU A 55 4.17 -14.03 3.96
N ARG A 56 3.43 -13.01 4.36
CA ARG A 56 3.32 -11.74 3.66
C ARG A 56 4.00 -10.62 4.44
N MET A 57 4.66 -9.75 3.70
CA MET A 57 5.12 -8.44 4.16
C MET A 57 4.82 -7.40 3.09
N THR A 58 4.72 -6.15 3.51
CA THR A 58 4.35 -5.05 2.63
C THR A 58 5.39 -3.96 2.72
N VAL A 59 5.79 -3.45 1.56
CA VAL A 59 6.83 -2.43 1.43
C VAL A 59 6.33 -1.08 1.96
N ALA A 60 7.12 -0.45 2.82
CA ALA A 60 6.82 0.83 3.46
C ALA A 60 7.54 2.03 2.83
N LEU A 61 8.63 1.81 2.09
CA LEU A 61 9.31 2.83 1.30
C LEU A 61 9.63 2.28 -0.11
N ASP A 62 9.52 3.14 -1.11
CA ASP A 62 9.84 2.85 -2.50
C ASP A 62 11.26 2.28 -2.66
N VAL A 63 11.36 1.18 -3.41
CA VAL A 63 12.58 0.44 -3.73
C VAL A 63 12.89 0.65 -5.21
N ARG A 64 14.12 1.04 -5.55
CA ARG A 64 14.55 1.35 -6.93
C ARG A 64 15.67 0.45 -7.44
N GLU A 65 15.77 -0.73 -6.85
CA GLU A 65 16.76 -1.75 -7.18
C GLU A 65 16.15 -3.15 -7.04
N GLU A 66 16.94 -4.15 -7.38
CA GLU A 66 16.65 -5.54 -7.04
C GLU A 66 17.17 -5.81 -5.62
N VAL A 67 16.33 -6.36 -4.75
CA VAL A 67 16.72 -6.76 -3.40
C VAL A 67 16.29 -8.19 -3.14
N ARG A 68 17.06 -8.89 -2.31
CA ARG A 68 16.71 -10.23 -1.84
C ARG A 68 16.66 -10.27 -0.33
N VAL A 69 15.57 -10.78 0.18
CA VAL A 69 15.37 -10.96 1.63
C VAL A 69 15.24 -12.43 1.91
N GLU A 70 16.11 -12.94 2.77
CA GLU A 70 16.09 -14.31 3.23
C GLU A 70 15.28 -14.41 4.53
N ALA A 71 14.41 -15.42 4.60
CA ALA A 71 13.74 -15.85 5.83
C ALA A 71 14.42 -17.10 6.38
N ARG A 72 14.78 -17.04 7.67
CA ARG A 72 15.27 -18.18 8.45
C ARG A 72 14.48 -18.32 9.73
N SER A 73 14.46 -19.52 10.32
CA SER A 73 14.04 -19.64 11.71
C SER A 73 14.94 -18.77 12.59
N ALA A 74 14.33 -18.03 13.53
CA ALA A 74 15.07 -17.16 14.43
C ALA A 74 15.86 -17.89 15.54
N LEU A 75 15.61 -19.20 15.76
CA LEU A 75 16.34 -19.99 16.76
C LEU A 75 17.34 -20.96 16.12
N THR A 76 16.90 -21.75 15.14
CA THR A 76 17.75 -22.77 14.52
C THR A 76 18.53 -22.27 13.31
N GLY A 77 18.15 -21.12 12.74
CA GLY A 77 18.77 -20.59 11.52
C GLY A 77 18.41 -21.39 10.25
N THR A 78 17.47 -22.33 10.36
CA THR A 78 16.96 -23.13 9.24
C THR A 78 16.43 -22.21 8.14
N PHE A 79 16.87 -22.42 6.91
CA PHE A 79 16.41 -21.65 5.76
C PHE A 79 14.95 -21.98 5.44
N ILE A 80 14.12 -20.95 5.31
CA ILE A 80 12.69 -21.07 5.04
C ILE A 80 12.39 -20.70 3.59
N GLY A 81 13.00 -19.63 3.10
CA GLY A 81 12.85 -19.16 1.73
C GLY A 81 13.44 -17.77 1.53
N GLU A 82 13.26 -17.24 0.31
CA GLU A 82 13.78 -15.93 -0.09
C GLU A 82 12.74 -15.20 -0.96
N TRP A 83 12.60 -13.90 -0.76
CA TRP A 83 11.89 -13.03 -1.70
C TRP A 83 12.87 -12.37 -2.66
N ASP A 84 12.56 -12.42 -3.97
CA ASP A 84 13.17 -11.59 -5.01
C ASP A 84 12.24 -10.39 -5.25
N ILE A 85 12.65 -9.22 -4.78
CA ILE A 85 11.85 -7.99 -4.79
C ILE A 85 12.51 -7.01 -5.74
N ARG A 86 11.77 -6.52 -6.73
CA ARG A 86 12.30 -5.62 -7.76
C ARG A 86 11.41 -4.41 -7.91
N TYR A 87 12.01 -3.24 -7.79
CA TYR A 87 11.34 -1.95 -8.05
C TYR A 87 9.99 -1.80 -7.32
N ALA A 88 9.95 -2.21 -6.05
CA ALA A 88 8.72 -2.28 -5.28
C ALA A 88 8.15 -0.88 -4.96
N SER A 89 6.85 -0.71 -5.15
CA SER A 89 6.14 0.47 -4.67
C SER A 89 5.74 0.32 -3.20
N VAL A 90 5.50 1.46 -2.55
CA VAL A 90 4.85 1.49 -1.24
C VAL A 90 3.49 0.77 -1.31
N PHE A 91 3.12 0.10 -0.22
CA PHE A 91 1.93 -0.78 -0.09
C PHE A 91 1.92 -2.04 -0.94
N GLN A 92 2.98 -2.33 -1.70
CA GLN A 92 3.06 -3.57 -2.47
C GLN A 92 3.36 -4.78 -1.54
N PRO A 93 2.48 -5.81 -1.52
CA PRO A 93 2.72 -7.01 -0.74
C PRO A 93 3.62 -7.99 -1.50
N TYR A 94 4.51 -8.65 -0.78
CA TYR A 94 5.30 -9.78 -1.24
C TYR A 94 5.02 -10.99 -0.37
N GLN A 95 5.02 -12.18 -0.98
CA GLN A 95 4.61 -13.40 -0.30
C GLN A 95 5.57 -14.56 -0.55
N LEU A 96 5.82 -15.33 0.51
CA LEU A 96 6.54 -16.59 0.46
C LEU A 96 5.58 -17.71 0.84
N LEU A 97 5.45 -18.73 -0.02
CA LEU A 97 4.69 -19.93 0.31
C LEU A 97 5.47 -20.75 1.34
N LEU A 98 4.80 -21.06 2.44
CA LEU A 98 5.31 -21.89 3.52
C LEU A 98 4.59 -23.23 3.53
N PRO A 99 5.32 -24.35 3.38
CA PRO A 99 4.78 -25.65 3.71
C PRO A 99 4.39 -25.73 5.19
N ALA A 100 3.45 -26.62 5.52
CA ALA A 100 2.94 -26.78 6.89
C ALA A 100 4.05 -26.98 7.94
N GLU A 101 5.09 -27.75 7.61
CA GLU A 101 6.25 -27.99 8.49
C GLU A 101 7.01 -26.70 8.87
N HIS A 102 7.11 -25.75 7.94
CA HIS A 102 7.74 -24.45 8.23
C HIS A 102 6.81 -23.57 9.05
N VAL A 103 5.49 -23.65 8.85
CA VAL A 103 4.50 -22.89 9.62
C VAL A 103 4.53 -23.28 11.10
N GLU A 104 4.67 -24.57 11.41
CA GLU A 104 4.86 -25.05 12.78
C GLU A 104 6.16 -24.53 13.41
N LEU A 105 7.25 -24.48 12.63
CA LEU A 105 8.53 -23.92 13.07
C LEU A 105 8.41 -22.43 13.41
N LEU A 106 7.60 -21.66 12.66
CA LEU A 106 7.38 -20.24 12.95
C LEU A 106 6.69 -20.00 14.28
N ALA A 107 5.74 -20.88 14.63
CA ALA A 107 4.96 -20.76 15.85
C ALA A 107 5.85 -20.83 17.09
N SER A 108 6.87 -21.70 17.05
CA SER A 108 7.77 -21.96 18.16
C SER A 108 9.01 -21.08 18.14
N GLU A 109 9.58 -20.80 16.97
CA GLU A 109 10.90 -20.17 16.83
C GLU A 109 10.82 -18.72 16.34
N GLY A 110 9.76 -18.36 15.61
CA GLY A 110 9.68 -17.11 14.85
C GLY A 110 10.59 -17.11 13.61
N ILE A 111 10.60 -15.98 12.91
CA ILE A 111 11.40 -15.78 11.70
C ILE A 111 12.39 -14.66 11.92
N GLU A 112 13.62 -14.87 11.46
CA GLU A 112 14.59 -13.81 11.21
C GLU A 112 14.64 -13.50 9.72
N LEU A 113 14.53 -12.21 9.40
CA LEU A 113 14.63 -11.64 8.06
C LEU A 113 15.96 -10.92 7.91
N ARG A 114 16.65 -11.15 6.80
CA ARG A 114 17.93 -10.50 6.49
C ARG A 114 18.02 -10.18 5.00
N LEU A 115 18.58 -9.02 4.70
CA LEU A 115 18.91 -8.62 3.33
C LEU A 115 20.15 -9.42 2.86
N THR A 116 20.02 -10.15 1.76
CA THR A 116 21.12 -10.92 1.15
C THR A 116 21.62 -10.30 -0.15
N HIS A 117 20.84 -9.39 -0.74
CA HIS A 117 21.18 -8.62 -1.92
C HIS A 117 20.46 -7.27 -1.90
N GLY A 118 21.13 -6.22 -2.37
CA GLY A 118 20.65 -4.84 -2.41
C GLY A 118 21.72 -3.89 -1.88
N SER A 119 21.56 -2.59 -2.12
CA SER A 119 22.46 -1.55 -1.61
C SER A 119 21.84 -0.74 -0.47
N SER A 120 20.52 -0.82 -0.30
CA SER A 120 19.77 -0.11 0.74
C SER A 120 18.90 -1.08 1.55
N PRO A 121 18.66 -0.80 2.85
CA PRO A 121 17.73 -1.59 3.65
C PRO A 121 16.31 -1.60 3.06
N LEU A 122 15.65 -2.76 3.12
CA LEU A 122 14.24 -2.87 2.76
C LEU A 122 13.37 -2.42 3.94
N TRP A 123 12.47 -1.47 3.72
CA TRP A 123 11.52 -1.02 4.74
C TRP A 123 10.18 -1.71 4.58
N ILE A 124 9.67 -2.30 5.67
CA ILE A 124 8.37 -2.98 5.68
C ILE A 124 7.47 -2.46 6.80
N PHE A 125 6.16 -2.48 6.57
CA PHE A 125 5.18 -2.13 7.60
C PHE A 125 5.07 -3.22 8.66
N THR A 126 4.94 -2.79 9.92
CA THR A 126 4.82 -3.69 11.07
C THR A 126 3.57 -3.44 11.89
N GLU A 127 3.11 -2.20 11.95
CA GLU A 127 1.93 -1.83 12.75
C GLU A 127 1.26 -0.58 12.16
N GLY A 128 -0.05 -0.51 12.32
CA GLY A 128 -0.90 0.59 11.89
C GLY A 128 -2.38 0.28 12.23
N PRO A 129 -3.35 0.86 11.51
CA PRO A 129 -4.77 0.74 11.85
C PRO A 129 -5.28 -0.70 11.74
N ALA A 130 -6.17 -1.08 12.66
CA ALA A 130 -6.77 -2.41 12.71
C ALA A 130 -7.67 -2.71 11.49
N GLU A 131 -8.08 -1.67 10.78
CA GLU A 131 -8.89 -1.69 9.57
C GLU A 131 -8.09 -2.09 8.31
N ALA A 132 -6.74 -2.05 8.38
CA ALA A 132 -5.84 -2.40 7.29
C ALA A 132 -4.94 -3.61 7.60
N PRO A 133 -5.46 -4.71 8.19
CA PRO A 133 -4.61 -5.72 8.82
C PRO A 133 -3.71 -6.47 7.83
N LEU A 134 -4.08 -6.55 6.54
CA LEU A 134 -3.28 -7.27 5.55
C LEU A 134 -2.12 -6.43 5.00
N LEU A 135 -1.98 -5.16 5.38
CA LEU A 135 -0.80 -4.36 5.05
C LEU A 135 0.37 -4.59 6.01
N PHE A 136 0.16 -5.27 7.13
CA PHE A 136 1.24 -5.60 8.08
C PHE A 136 1.72 -7.03 7.87
N SER A 137 2.90 -7.36 8.40
CA SER A 137 3.43 -8.72 8.29
C SER A 137 2.48 -9.75 8.94
N HIS A 138 2.10 -10.76 8.19
CA HIS A 138 1.14 -11.78 8.63
C HIS A 138 1.33 -13.12 7.91
N LEU A 139 0.74 -14.17 8.49
CA LEU A 139 0.53 -15.43 7.81
C LEU A 139 -0.87 -15.45 7.22
N LEU A 140 -0.98 -15.52 5.90
CA LEU A 140 -2.24 -15.74 5.21
C LEU A 140 -2.43 -17.26 5.03
N LEU A 141 -3.42 -17.83 5.71
CA LEU A 141 -3.61 -19.28 5.70
C LEU A 141 -4.12 -19.75 4.34
N ALA A 142 -3.45 -20.75 3.75
CA ALA A 142 -3.93 -21.38 2.54
C ALA A 142 -5.08 -22.33 2.90
N THR A 143 -6.32 -21.89 2.67
CA THR A 143 -7.47 -22.78 2.80
C THR A 143 -7.54 -23.72 1.59
N VAL A 144 -8.00 -24.94 1.80
CA VAL A 144 -8.30 -25.91 0.74
C VAL A 144 -9.49 -25.37 -0.04
N GLU A 145 -9.21 -24.64 -1.12
CA GLU A 145 -10.16 -23.94 -2.02
C GLU A 145 -10.98 -22.80 -1.36
N PRO A 146 -11.24 -21.69 -2.08
CA PRO A 146 -12.36 -20.79 -1.78
C PRO A 146 -13.69 -21.49 -2.05
N GLU A 147 -14.65 -21.45 -1.11
CA GLU A 147 -16.05 -21.67 -1.48
C GLU A 147 -16.57 -20.56 -2.42
N ASP A 148 -16.02 -19.33 -2.30
CA ASP A 148 -16.33 -18.20 -3.19
C ASP A 148 -15.10 -17.26 -3.34
N PRO A 149 -14.36 -17.34 -4.48
CA PRO A 149 -13.24 -16.45 -4.75
C PRO A 149 -13.64 -14.98 -4.81
N TRP A 150 -14.83 -14.68 -5.37
CA TRP A 150 -15.33 -13.32 -5.52
C TRP A 150 -15.56 -12.68 -4.15
N GLN A 151 -16.20 -13.40 -3.22
CA GLN A 151 -16.45 -12.87 -1.88
C GLN A 151 -15.14 -12.52 -1.16
N ARG A 152 -14.07 -13.31 -1.32
CA ARG A 152 -12.77 -13.02 -0.70
C ARG A 152 -12.06 -11.82 -1.33
N MET A 153 -12.04 -11.76 -2.65
CA MET A 153 -11.50 -10.62 -3.37
C MET A 153 -12.28 -9.34 -3.00
N SER A 154 -13.62 -9.40 -3.02
CA SER A 154 -14.51 -8.29 -2.68
C SER A 154 -14.32 -7.82 -1.25
N ALA A 155 -14.18 -8.74 -0.28
CA ALA A 155 -13.93 -8.39 1.11
C ALA A 155 -12.55 -7.74 1.31
N SER A 156 -11.52 -8.18 0.58
CA SER A 156 -10.18 -7.59 0.65
C SER A 156 -10.16 -6.20 0.04
N LEU A 157 -10.79 -6.05 -1.13
CA LEU A 157 -10.92 -4.77 -1.83
C LEU A 157 -11.74 -3.76 -1.01
N ALA A 158 -12.86 -4.19 -0.43
CA ALA A 158 -13.71 -3.39 0.45
C ALA A 158 -13.17 -3.28 1.90
N SER A 159 -11.86 -3.04 2.04
CA SER A 159 -11.18 -2.78 3.31
C SER A 159 -9.98 -1.86 3.10
N LEU A 160 -9.50 -1.20 4.15
CA LEU A 160 -8.28 -0.38 4.07
C LEU A 160 -7.03 -1.20 3.75
N SER A 161 -7.13 -2.54 3.73
CA SER A 161 -6.02 -3.39 3.27
C SER A 161 -5.76 -3.32 1.76
N SER A 162 -6.64 -2.67 0.99
CA SER A 162 -6.44 -2.43 -0.44
C SER A 162 -5.83 -1.06 -0.75
N LEU A 163 -5.52 -0.26 0.28
CA LEU A 163 -4.91 1.07 0.16
C LEU A 163 -3.65 1.04 -0.72
N GLN A 164 -3.52 2.05 -1.58
CA GLN A 164 -2.37 2.29 -2.43
C GLN A 164 -1.82 3.70 -2.23
N PRO A 165 -0.63 4.03 -2.75
CA PRO A 165 -0.10 5.39 -2.67
C PRO A 165 -1.00 6.36 -3.42
N PHE A 166 -1.20 7.55 -2.86
CA PHE A 166 -2.02 8.59 -3.49
C PHE A 166 -1.47 8.97 -4.87
N GLY A 167 -2.33 8.87 -5.87
CA GLY A 167 -1.99 9.01 -7.28
C GLY A 167 -2.79 8.02 -8.12
N TRP A 168 -2.27 7.65 -9.29
CA TRP A 168 -2.98 6.77 -10.21
C TRP A 168 -3.29 5.39 -9.61
N LEU A 169 -2.40 4.86 -8.75
CA LEU A 169 -2.63 3.57 -8.08
C LEU A 169 -3.86 3.61 -7.18
N GLU A 170 -3.92 4.59 -6.27
CA GLU A 170 -5.07 4.76 -5.38
C GLU A 170 -6.33 5.17 -6.15
N GLY A 171 -6.18 6.01 -7.17
CA GLY A 171 -7.29 6.41 -8.04
C GLY A 171 -7.97 5.21 -8.72
N CYS A 172 -7.22 4.22 -9.20
CA CYS A 172 -7.77 2.97 -9.73
C CYS A 172 -8.58 2.19 -8.68
N VAL A 173 -8.09 2.13 -7.44
CA VAL A 173 -8.79 1.43 -6.34
C VAL A 173 -10.09 2.14 -6.01
N LEU A 174 -10.05 3.47 -5.90
CA LEU A 174 -11.22 4.29 -5.60
C LEU A 174 -12.29 4.20 -6.70
N ASP A 175 -11.90 4.29 -7.97
CA ASP A 175 -12.81 4.08 -9.11
C ASP A 175 -13.47 2.70 -9.03
N GLY A 176 -12.69 1.64 -8.81
CA GLY A 176 -13.22 0.28 -8.67
C GLY A 176 -14.19 0.14 -7.50
N LEU A 177 -13.92 0.79 -6.36
CA LEU A 177 -14.83 0.80 -5.21
C LEU A 177 -16.15 1.52 -5.53
N LEU A 178 -16.10 2.68 -6.20
CA LEU A 178 -17.30 3.44 -6.55
C LEU A 178 -18.13 2.72 -7.63
N ASP A 179 -17.50 2.10 -8.61
CA ASP A 179 -18.16 1.27 -9.61
C ASP A 179 -18.87 0.07 -8.96
N LEU A 180 -18.20 -0.62 -8.03
CA LEU A 180 -18.80 -1.73 -7.29
C LEU A 180 -19.95 -1.27 -6.39
N GLU A 181 -19.87 -0.08 -5.78
CA GLU A 181 -20.99 0.49 -5.05
C GLU A 181 -22.19 0.74 -5.98
N SER A 182 -21.96 1.26 -7.19
CA SER A 182 -23.04 1.55 -8.14
C SER A 182 -23.80 0.29 -8.58
N VAL A 183 -23.12 -0.86 -8.66
CA VAL A 183 -23.69 -2.13 -9.10
C VAL A 183 -24.32 -2.92 -7.95
N TYR A 184 -23.62 -3.02 -6.82
CA TYR A 184 -24.02 -3.91 -5.72
C TYR A 184 -24.67 -3.18 -4.55
N GLY A 185 -24.46 -1.87 -4.41
CA GLY A 185 -24.96 -1.07 -3.30
C GLY A 185 -24.52 -1.56 -1.91
N GLY A 186 -25.32 -1.21 -0.90
CA GLY A 186 -25.11 -1.63 0.50
C GLY A 186 -24.10 -0.77 1.29
N GLY A 187 -23.51 0.24 0.65
CA GLY A 187 -22.66 1.26 1.26
C GLY A 187 -21.28 0.77 1.68
N LYS A 188 -20.95 -0.51 1.51
CA LYS A 188 -19.68 -1.05 2.01
C LYS A 188 -18.49 -0.52 1.21
N TYR A 189 -18.63 -0.41 -0.11
CA TYR A 189 -17.56 0.08 -0.97
C TYR A 189 -17.46 1.60 -0.86
N LEU A 190 -18.61 2.29 -0.78
CA LEU A 190 -18.65 3.73 -0.49
C LEU A 190 -17.92 4.10 0.80
N ARG A 191 -18.19 3.37 1.90
CA ARG A 191 -17.52 3.59 3.19
C ARG A 191 -16.02 3.31 3.11
N THR A 192 -15.62 2.29 2.34
CA THR A 192 -14.21 1.97 2.13
C THR A 192 -13.51 3.09 1.36
N ALA A 193 -14.09 3.56 0.24
CA ALA A 193 -13.52 4.64 -0.55
C ALA A 193 -13.35 5.94 0.25
N LYS A 194 -14.33 6.27 1.11
CA LYS A 194 -14.21 7.38 2.07
C LYS A 194 -13.07 7.16 3.05
N GLY A 195 -13.01 5.98 3.67
CA GLY A 195 -11.94 5.65 4.62
C GLY A 195 -10.54 5.68 4.00
N HIS A 196 -10.40 5.39 2.72
CA HIS A 196 -9.14 5.57 2.00
C HIS A 196 -8.78 7.05 1.86
N LEU A 197 -9.70 7.87 1.36
CA LEU A 197 -9.48 9.32 1.19
C LEU A 197 -9.18 10.00 2.53
N ASP A 198 -9.88 9.64 3.60
CA ASP A 198 -9.69 10.18 4.96
C ASP A 198 -8.25 10.02 5.48
N LEU A 199 -7.46 9.09 4.94
CA LEU A 199 -6.05 8.93 5.30
C LEU A 199 -5.15 10.01 4.66
N PHE A 200 -5.55 10.57 3.52
CA PHE A 200 -4.71 11.49 2.74
C PHE A 200 -5.00 12.97 3.00
N PHE A 201 -6.04 13.29 3.78
CA PHE A 201 -6.43 14.67 4.09
C PHE A 201 -6.35 14.94 5.59
N ASP A 202 -5.79 16.09 5.96
CA ASP A 202 -5.83 16.57 7.34
C ASP A 202 -7.23 17.13 7.70
N SER A 203 -7.38 17.61 8.94
CA SER A 203 -8.65 18.19 9.41
C SER A 203 -9.10 19.45 8.67
N ASN A 204 -8.21 20.08 7.90
CA ASN A 204 -8.50 21.25 7.07
C ASN A 204 -8.74 20.86 5.60
N GLY A 205 -8.70 19.57 5.26
CA GLY A 205 -8.81 19.07 3.89
C GLY A 205 -7.53 19.25 3.08
N SER A 206 -6.37 19.50 3.72
CA SER A 206 -5.08 19.61 3.05
C SER A 206 -4.48 18.24 2.80
N LEU A 207 -3.90 18.04 1.61
CA LEU A 207 -3.22 16.80 1.24
C LEU A 207 -2.00 16.51 2.12
N HIS A 208 -1.87 15.27 2.60
CA HIS A 208 -0.72 14.80 3.35
C HIS A 208 -0.31 13.41 2.87
N TYR A 209 0.72 13.34 2.03
CA TYR A 209 1.13 12.11 1.36
C TYR A 209 2.54 12.22 0.77
N GLU A 210 3.03 11.10 0.24
CA GLU A 210 4.33 11.00 -0.42
C GLU A 210 4.19 10.76 -1.92
N ASN A 211 5.14 11.27 -2.70
CA ASN A 211 5.26 10.96 -4.11
C ASN A 211 5.74 9.50 -4.34
N PRO A 212 5.83 9.01 -5.59
CA PRO A 212 6.28 7.65 -5.90
C PRO A 212 7.72 7.29 -5.48
N ARG A 213 8.46 8.21 -4.84
CA ARG A 213 9.80 7.98 -4.27
C ARG A 213 9.81 8.06 -2.74
N SER A 214 8.63 8.05 -2.12
CA SER A 214 8.40 8.22 -0.69
C SER A 214 8.85 9.58 -0.14
N ILE A 215 8.93 10.61 -1.00
CA ILE A 215 9.25 11.98 -0.59
C ILE A 215 7.93 12.70 -0.26
N PRO A 216 7.80 13.33 0.92
CA PRO A 216 6.59 14.04 1.30
C PRO A 216 6.33 15.23 0.37
N VAL A 217 5.09 15.38 -0.07
CA VAL A 217 4.64 16.45 -0.99
C VAL A 217 3.37 17.16 -0.48
N ASP A 218 3.26 17.28 0.84
CA ASP A 218 2.10 17.85 1.52
C ASP A 218 1.63 19.18 0.92
N GLY A 219 0.30 19.33 0.84
CA GLY A 219 -0.39 20.49 0.27
C GLY A 219 -0.20 20.69 -1.23
N ARG A 220 0.44 19.76 -1.95
CA ARG A 220 0.78 19.89 -3.38
C ARG A 220 0.47 18.62 -4.14
N ILE A 221 0.29 18.74 -5.45
CA ILE A 221 0.20 17.61 -6.38
C ILE A 221 1.59 17.42 -7.01
N TYR A 222 2.16 16.22 -6.93
CA TYR A 222 3.54 15.99 -7.38
C TYR A 222 3.72 15.95 -8.90
N GLY A 223 2.64 15.76 -9.67
CA GLY A 223 2.70 15.54 -11.11
C GLY A 223 1.38 15.01 -11.66
N ILE A 224 1.34 14.76 -12.97
CA ILE A 224 0.11 14.33 -13.67
C ILE A 224 -0.47 13.00 -13.17
N GLU A 225 0.36 12.15 -12.57
CA GLU A 225 -0.04 10.89 -11.96
C GLU A 225 -0.73 11.10 -10.60
N GLY A 226 -0.60 12.28 -9.98
CA GLY A 226 -1.12 12.60 -8.66
C GLY A 226 -2.60 12.99 -8.63
N THR A 227 -3.29 13.04 -9.77
CA THR A 227 -4.60 13.69 -9.88
C THR A 227 -5.80 12.76 -10.04
N LEU A 228 -5.58 11.46 -10.25
CA LEU A 228 -6.68 10.51 -10.41
C LEU A 228 -7.63 10.41 -9.19
N PRO A 229 -7.15 10.40 -7.92
CA PRO A 229 -8.04 10.31 -6.76
C PRO A 229 -9.09 11.42 -6.66
N PHE A 230 -8.87 12.57 -7.30
CA PHE A 230 -9.83 13.67 -7.30
C PHE A 230 -11.13 13.35 -8.04
N ALA A 231 -11.13 12.38 -8.97
CA ALA A 231 -12.35 11.88 -9.59
C ALA A 231 -13.29 11.24 -8.55
N ALA A 232 -12.75 10.42 -7.66
CA ALA A 232 -13.50 9.81 -6.58
C ALA A 232 -13.86 10.82 -5.49
N LEU A 233 -12.94 11.72 -5.13
CA LEU A 233 -13.21 12.79 -4.16
C LEU A 233 -14.38 13.65 -4.59
N ALA A 234 -14.42 14.11 -5.86
CA ALA A 234 -15.52 14.94 -6.36
C ALA A 234 -16.88 14.23 -6.32
N GLN A 235 -16.91 12.91 -6.55
CA GLN A 235 -18.15 12.13 -6.45
C GLN A 235 -18.61 11.94 -5.00
N LEU A 236 -17.68 11.87 -4.05
CA LEU A 236 -17.96 11.60 -2.64
C LEU A 236 -18.24 12.86 -1.82
N ASP A 237 -17.49 13.92 -2.11
CA ASP A 237 -17.57 15.24 -1.49
C ASP A 237 -17.23 16.33 -2.53
N PRO A 238 -18.20 16.75 -3.36
CA PRO A 238 -17.97 17.71 -4.43
C PRO A 238 -17.57 19.09 -3.94
N ASN A 239 -17.70 19.41 -2.65
CA ASN A 239 -17.31 20.71 -2.08
C ASN A 239 -16.00 20.62 -1.29
N HIS A 240 -15.26 19.51 -1.39
CA HIS A 240 -14.01 19.33 -0.67
C HIS A 240 -12.97 20.37 -1.15
N PRO A 241 -12.28 21.11 -0.26
CA PRO A 241 -11.39 22.22 -0.63
C PRO A 241 -10.20 21.76 -1.50
N ALA A 242 -9.79 20.50 -1.40
CA ALA A 242 -8.72 19.97 -2.25
C ALA A 242 -9.10 19.91 -3.75
N ILE A 243 -10.39 19.95 -4.10
CA ILE A 243 -10.81 19.98 -5.50
C ILE A 243 -10.35 21.28 -6.17
N ASP A 244 -10.44 22.41 -5.48
CA ASP A 244 -9.95 23.69 -5.99
C ASP A 244 -8.43 23.62 -6.25
N ALA A 245 -7.67 23.00 -5.33
CA ALA A 245 -6.23 22.80 -5.51
C ALA A 245 -5.90 21.93 -6.74
N ALA A 246 -6.72 20.93 -7.06
CA ALA A 246 -6.56 20.13 -8.28
C ALA A 246 -6.88 20.93 -9.55
N ILE A 247 -7.93 21.75 -9.52
CA ILE A 247 -8.29 22.65 -10.62
C ILE A 247 -7.17 23.67 -10.87
N GLU A 248 -6.66 24.30 -9.82
CA GLU A 248 -5.52 25.23 -9.92
C GLU A 248 -4.29 24.54 -10.52
N TYR A 249 -3.98 23.32 -10.08
CA TYR A 249 -2.89 22.53 -10.65
C TYR A 249 -3.09 22.30 -12.15
N TRP A 250 -4.23 21.76 -12.58
CA TRP A 250 -4.49 21.53 -14.01
C TRP A 250 -4.43 22.81 -14.85
N LEU A 251 -4.96 23.92 -14.34
CA LEU A 251 -4.88 25.21 -15.02
C LEU A 251 -3.43 25.71 -15.13
N SER A 252 -2.61 25.48 -14.10
CA SER A 252 -1.20 25.87 -14.13
C SER A 252 -0.35 25.06 -15.13
N GLU A 253 -0.75 23.81 -15.39
CA GLU A 253 -0.13 22.93 -16.38
C GLU A 253 -0.74 23.05 -17.79
N THR A 254 -1.74 23.94 -17.96
CA THR A 254 -2.40 24.16 -19.24
C THR A 254 -1.56 25.07 -20.13
N SER A 255 -1.17 24.56 -21.29
CA SER A 255 -0.47 25.32 -22.33
C SER A 255 -1.41 26.26 -23.09
N GLN A 256 -0.85 27.12 -23.95
CA GLN A 256 -1.62 28.15 -24.67
C GLN A 256 -2.70 27.59 -25.59
N ASP A 257 -2.54 26.36 -26.10
CA ASP A 257 -3.53 25.70 -26.94
C ASP A 257 -4.61 24.94 -26.15
N GLY A 258 -4.56 25.00 -24.82
CA GLY A 258 -5.51 24.34 -23.92
C GLY A 258 -5.11 22.91 -23.54
N THR A 259 -3.96 22.42 -23.99
CA THR A 259 -3.44 21.09 -23.66
C THR A 259 -2.74 21.09 -22.31
N ILE A 260 -3.02 20.10 -21.45
CA ILE A 260 -2.30 19.88 -20.19
C ILE A 260 -1.14 18.92 -20.44
N LEU A 261 0.07 19.34 -20.08
CA LEU A 261 1.32 18.61 -20.33
C LEU A 261 1.98 18.19 -19.01
N ASP A 262 2.76 17.10 -19.03
CA ASP A 262 3.75 16.84 -17.99
C ASP A 262 5.10 17.38 -18.47
N GLY A 263 5.41 18.62 -18.09
CA GLY A 263 6.52 19.38 -18.66
C GLY A 263 6.32 19.63 -20.16
N THR A 264 6.97 18.82 -21.00
CA THR A 264 6.84 18.90 -22.48
C THR A 264 6.18 17.66 -23.09
N MET A 265 5.73 16.71 -22.26
CA MET A 265 5.25 15.41 -22.71
C MET A 265 3.73 15.34 -22.70
N LEU A 266 3.19 14.81 -23.80
CA LEU A 266 1.86 14.22 -23.85
C LEU A 266 1.96 12.72 -23.63
N SER A 267 1.22 12.19 -22.66
CA SER A 267 1.23 10.76 -22.33
C SER A 267 -0.16 10.15 -22.46
N ALA A 268 -0.21 8.86 -22.81
CA ALA A 268 -1.45 8.09 -22.77
C ALA A 268 -1.99 8.00 -21.34
N GLU A 269 -1.10 7.95 -20.34
CA GLU A 269 -1.43 7.96 -18.92
C GLU A 269 -2.23 9.22 -18.53
N GLY A 270 -1.87 10.39 -19.04
CA GLY A 270 -2.61 11.63 -18.82
C GLY A 270 -4.06 11.58 -19.30
N SER A 271 -4.41 10.70 -20.25
CA SER A 271 -5.81 10.49 -20.62
C SER A 271 -6.64 9.96 -19.44
N TYR A 272 -6.04 9.09 -18.62
CA TYR A 272 -6.71 8.53 -17.46
C TYR A 272 -6.49 9.36 -16.20
N THR A 273 -5.29 9.90 -15.97
CA THR A 273 -4.99 10.61 -14.72
C THR A 273 -5.40 12.08 -14.73
N ILE A 274 -5.61 12.70 -15.90
CA ILE A 274 -6.00 14.12 -16.05
C ILE A 274 -7.37 14.26 -16.71
N ALA A 275 -7.52 13.76 -17.94
CA ALA A 275 -8.72 14.02 -18.73
C ALA A 275 -9.97 13.36 -18.13
N TYR A 276 -9.85 12.15 -17.58
CA TYR A 276 -10.96 11.48 -16.91
C TYR A 276 -11.43 12.20 -15.63
N PRO A 277 -10.56 12.57 -14.65
CA PRO A 277 -10.99 13.38 -13.52
C PRO A 277 -11.65 14.70 -13.93
N LEU A 278 -11.08 15.42 -14.90
CA LEU A 278 -11.70 16.65 -15.43
C LEU A 278 -13.11 16.40 -15.98
N ALA A 279 -13.32 15.31 -16.71
CA ALA A 279 -14.64 14.95 -17.23
C ALA A 279 -15.63 14.62 -16.11
N VAL A 280 -15.18 13.95 -15.03
CA VAL A 280 -16.00 13.68 -13.85
C VAL A 280 -16.40 14.97 -13.16
N LEU A 281 -15.45 15.87 -12.90
CA LEU A 281 -15.74 17.18 -12.27
C LEU A 281 -16.67 18.02 -13.15
N ALA A 282 -16.43 18.13 -14.46
CA ALA A 282 -17.27 18.90 -15.37
C ALA A 282 -18.74 18.43 -15.38
N LYS A 283 -19.01 17.16 -15.08
CA LYS A 283 -20.38 16.64 -14.95
C LYS A 283 -21.08 17.12 -13.67
N LEU A 284 -20.31 17.34 -12.61
CA LEU A 284 -20.79 17.71 -11.28
C LEU A 284 -20.91 19.24 -11.12
N TYR A 285 -20.01 20.00 -11.73
CA TYR A 285 -19.98 21.46 -11.73
C TYR A 285 -20.72 21.97 -12.97
N LYS A 286 -21.99 22.34 -12.80
CA LYS A 286 -22.83 22.99 -13.83
C LYS A 286 -23.05 24.46 -13.53
#